data_AF-A0A8H4V5I8-F1
#
_entry.id   AF-A0A8H4V5I8-F1
#
_cell.length_a   1.000
_cell.length_b   1.000
_cell.length_c   1.000
_cell.angle_alpha   90.00
_cell.angle_beta   90.00
_cell.angle_gamma   90.00
#
_symmetry.space_group_name_H-M   'P 1'
#
loop_
_entity.id
_entity.type
_entity.pdbx_description
1 polymer ?
#
loop_
_entity_poly.entity_id
_entity_poly.type
_entity_poly.pdbx_seq_one_letter_code
_entity_poly.pdbx_strand_id
1 'polypeptide(L)' 'MEELGESVIIIHATRHFMCFLQFDISQDYLDKFDRVSPINPNDPILYFQATPWFDLTTTRGRNHVVSNTCAMIRLAKA' A
#
# COMPACT_ATOMS: atom_id res chain seq x y z
N MET A 1 -10.28 -15.38 -13.83
CA MET A 1 -10.73 -14.22 -13.05
C MET A 1 -9.85 -14.26 -11.81
N GLU A 2 -8.82 -13.41 -11.73
CA GLU A 2 -7.99 -13.36 -10.51
C GLU A 2 -8.92 -12.97 -9.36
N GLU A 3 -9.02 -13.83 -8.36
CA GLU A 3 -9.63 -13.44 -7.09
C GLU A 3 -8.76 -12.32 -6.50
N LEU A 4 -9.33 -11.12 -6.40
CA LEU A 4 -8.73 -10.03 -5.65
C LEU A 4 -8.66 -10.50 -4.20
N GLY A 5 -7.46 -10.86 -3.75
CA GLY A 5 -7.21 -11.17 -2.34
C GLY A 5 -7.26 -9.91 -1.47
N GLU A 6 -6.82 -10.03 -0.22
CA GLU A 6 -6.89 -8.93 0.74
C GLU A 6 -6.01 -7.74 0.31
N SER A 7 -6.57 -6.53 0.38
CA SER A 7 -5.84 -5.29 0.15
C SER A 7 -5.42 -4.67 1.48
N VAL A 8 -4.14 -4.35 1.63
CA VAL A 8 -3.55 -3.80 2.85
C VAL A 8 -2.97 -2.43 2.56
N ILE A 9 -3.32 -1.44 3.39
CA ILE A 9 -2.74 -0.10 3.31
C ILE A 9 -1.79 0.14 4.48
N ILE A 10 -0.53 0.50 4.17
CA ILE A 10 0.50 0.88 5.13
C ILE A 10 0.68 2.39 5.10
N ILE A 11 0.58 3.03 6.27
CA ILE A 11 0.96 4.43 6.46
C ILE A 11 2.43 4.47 6.84
N HIS A 12 3.31 4.81 5.90
CA HIS A 12 4.74 4.92 6.17
C HIS A 12 5.08 6.34 6.62
N ALA A 13 5.23 6.52 7.93
CA ALA A 13 5.63 7.77 8.55
C ALA A 13 7.13 7.79 8.88
N THR A 14 7.81 8.89 8.54
CA THR A 14 9.16 9.21 9.00
C THR A 14 9.14 10.55 9.75
N ARG A 15 10.31 11.08 10.14
CA ARG A 15 10.39 12.32 10.94
C ARG A 15 9.67 13.51 10.30
N HIS A 16 9.84 13.73 9.00
CA HIS A 16 9.29 14.89 8.30
C HIS A 16 8.45 14.55 7.08
N PHE A 17 8.42 13.28 6.68
CA PHE A 17 7.72 12.84 5.47
C PHE A 17 6.81 11.67 5.77
N MET A 18 5.71 11.57 5.04
CA MET A 18 4.78 10.45 5.10
C MET A 18 4.34 10.05 3.69
N CYS A 19 4.20 8.75 3.44
CA CYS A 19 3.53 8.22 2.25
C CYS A 19 2.57 7.10 2.63
N PHE A 20 1.70 6.73 1.69
CA PHE A 20 0.76 5.62 1.81
C PHE A 20 1.10 4.57 0.76
N LEU A 21 1.14 3.31 1.19
CA LEU A 21 1.43 2.16 0.34
C LEU A 21 0.21 1.25 0.35
N GLN A 22 -0.36 0.94 -0.82
CA GLN A 22 -1.41 -0.05 -0.97
C GLN A 22 -0.83 -1.31 -1.59
N PHE A 23 -1.04 -2.44 -0.95
CA PHE A 23 -0.65 -3.76 -1.43
C PHE A 23 -1.92 -4.53 -1.74
N ASP A 24 -2.03 -5.03 -2.96
CA ASP A 24 -3.10 -5.95 -3.34
C ASP A 24 -2.47 -7.36 -3.38
N ILE A 25 -2.81 -8.17 -2.36
CA ILE A 25 -2.14 -9.44 -2.14
C ILE A 25 -3.00 -10.55 -2.76
N SER A 26 -2.53 -11.18 -3.83
CA SER A 26 -3.24 -12.29 -4.44
C SER A 26 -3.15 -13.55 -3.59
N GLN A 27 -4.18 -14.40 -3.66
CA GLN A 27 -4.16 -15.69 -2.96
C GLN A 27 -3.00 -16.57 -3.45
N ASP A 28 -2.71 -16.55 -4.75
CA ASP A 28 -1.55 -17.22 -5.35
C ASP A 28 -0.22 -16.82 -4.71
N TYR A 29 -0.06 -15.53 -4.36
CA TYR A 29 1.12 -15.03 -3.66
C TYR A 29 1.19 -15.59 -2.24
N LEU A 30 0.07 -15.59 -1.51
CA LEU A 30 0.00 -16.13 -0.15
C LEU A 30 0.30 -17.64 -0.10
N ASP A 31 -0.31 -18.41 -1.00
CA ASP A 31 -0.15 -19.87 -1.05
C ASP A 31 1.30 -20.30 -1.34
N LYS A 32 2.05 -19.43 -2.02
CA LYS A 32 3.45 -19.68 -2.39
C LYS A 32 4.42 -18.88 -1.54
N PHE A 33 3.97 -18.09 -0.56
CA PHE A 33 4.77 -17.08 0.13
C PHE A 33 6.14 -17.61 0.63
N ASP A 34 6.14 -18.78 1.29
CA ASP A 34 7.35 -19.42 1.83
C ASP A 34 8.28 -20.04 0.77
N ARG A 35 7.83 -20.08 -0.48
CA ARG A 35 8.50 -20.74 -1.63
C ARG A 35 8.84 -19.76 -2.75
N VAL A 36 8.30 -18.54 -2.71
CA VAL A 36 8.57 -17.50 -3.71
C VAL A 36 10.05 -17.17 -3.69
N SER A 37 10.70 -17.28 -4.85
CA SER A 37 12.04 -16.81 -5.08
C SER A 37 12.00 -15.59 -6.01
N PRO A 38 12.60 -14.44 -5.65
CA PRO A 38 12.63 -13.25 -6.51
C PRO A 38 13.30 -13.49 -7.87
N ILE A 39 14.00 -14.61 -8.02
CA ILE A 39 14.80 -14.98 -9.17
C ILE A 39 13.99 -15.83 -10.17
N ASN A 40 12.86 -16.39 -9.75
CA ASN A 40 12.01 -17.22 -10.61
C ASN A 40 10.93 -16.36 -11.25
N PRO A 41 10.96 -16.16 -12.58
CA PRO A 41 9.97 -15.31 -13.28
C PRO A 41 8.55 -15.88 -13.29
N ASN A 42 8.36 -17.14 -12.89
CA ASN A 42 7.05 -17.77 -12.79
C ASN A 42 6.41 -17.66 -11.39
N ASP A 43 7.15 -17.12 -10.42
CA ASP A 43 6.62 -16.93 -9.08
C ASP A 43 5.76 -15.66 -9.00
N PRO A 44 4.68 -15.67 -8.20
CA PRO A 44 3.79 -14.52 -8.08
C PRO A 44 4.53 -13.30 -7.53
N ILE A 45 4.27 -12.13 -8.14
CA ILE A 45 4.85 -10.85 -7.74
C ILE A 45 3.84 -10.09 -6.90
N LEU A 46 4.30 -9.53 -5.77
CA LEU A 46 3.51 -8.62 -4.97
C LEU A 46 3.54 -7.23 -5.61
N TYR A 47 2.39 -6.78 -6.10
CA TYR A 47 2.23 -5.43 -6.63
C TYR A 47 1.85 -4.46 -5.51
N PHE A 48 2.39 -3.24 -5.58
CA PHE A 48 2.00 -2.18 -4.68
C PHE A 48 1.89 -0.84 -5.41
N GLN A 49 1.03 0.02 -4.88
CA GLN A 49 0.89 1.41 -5.27
C GLN A 49 1.40 2.29 -4.14
N ALA A 50 2.06 3.40 -4.48
CA ALA A 50 2.58 4.34 -3.51
C ALA A 50 2.16 5.76 -3.86
N THR A 51 1.71 6.52 -2.87
CA THR A 51 1.66 7.98 -3.00
C THR A 51 3.08 8.55 -3.02
N PRO A 52 3.27 9.78 -3.55
CA PRO A 52 4.48 10.53 -3.25
C PRO A 52 4.68 10.70 -1.74
N TRP A 53 5.92 10.98 -1.34
CA TRP A 53 6.23 11.43 0.01
C TRP A 53 5.71 12.85 0.23
N PHE A 54 4.86 13.01 1.23
CA PHE A 54 4.30 14.30 1.64
C PHE A 54 5.16 14.92 2.75
N ASP A 55 5.62 16.15 2.54
CA ASP A 55 6.39 16.91 3.53
C ASP A 55 5.47 17.50 4.61
N LEU A 56 5.58 16.99 5.83
CA LEU A 56 4.78 17.38 6.99
C LEU A 56 5.18 18.76 7.55
N THR A 57 6.36 19.27 7.20
CA THR A 57 6.76 20.64 7.57
C THR A 57 5.93 21.69 6.83
N THR A 58 5.37 21.33 5.66
CA THR A 58 4.53 22.21 4.85
C THR A 58 3.05 22.04 5.14
N THR A 59 2.27 23.13 5.11
CA THR A 59 0.80 23.07 5.22
C THR A 59 0.19 22.22 4.10
N ARG A 60 0.75 22.33 2.89
CA ARG A 60 0.29 21.55 1.73
C ARG A 60 0.46 20.04 1.95
N GLY A 61 1.62 19.59 2.41
CA GLY A 61 1.86 18.18 2.68
C GLY A 61 0.98 17.63 3.80
N ARG A 62 0.79 18.40 4.89
CA ARG A 62 -0.17 18.04 5.94
C ARG A 62 -1.60 17.90 5.41
N ASN A 63 -2.03 18.80 4.52
CA ASN A 63 -3.36 18.71 3.90
C ASN A 63 -3.48 17.44 3.04
N HIS A 64 -2.46 17.10 2.24
CA HIS A 64 -2.46 15.86 1.46
C HIS A 64 -2.57 14.62 2.35
N VAL A 65 -1.85 14.59 3.48
CA VAL A 65 -1.95 13.49 4.46
C VAL A 65 -3.37 13.38 5.01
N VAL A 66 -3.95 14.48 5.50
CA VAL A 66 -5.33 14.49 6.02
C VAL A 66 -6.33 14.02 4.97
N SER A 67 -6.20 14.47 3.72
CA SER A 67 -7.08 14.04 2.63
C SER A 67 -7.02 12.53 2.38
N ASN A 68 -5.81 11.95 2.33
CA ASN A 68 -5.63 10.50 2.15
C ASN A 68 -6.19 9.73 3.35
N THR A 69 -5.92 10.16 4.59
CA THR A 69 -6.48 9.54 5.80
C THR A 69 -8.01 9.57 5.80
N CYS A 70 -8.62 10.70 5.45
CA CYS A 70 -10.07 10.81 5.35
C CYS A 70 -10.65 9.88 4.28
N ALA A 71 -9.98 9.71 3.13
CA ALA A 71 -10.41 8.78 2.09
C ALA A 71 -10.38 7.32 2.59
N MET A 72 -9.31 6.91 3.27
CA MET A 72 -9.21 5.57 3.86
C MET A 72 -10.28 5.30 4.91
N ILE A 73 -10.56 6.28 5.80
CA ILE A 73 -11.63 6.14 6.81
C ILE A 73 -13.00 5.94 6.15
N ARG A 74 -13.25 6.61 5.01
CA ARG A 74 -14.49 6.42 4.25
C ARG A 74 -14.55 5.03 3.63
N LEU A 75 -13.44 4.57 3.06
CA LEU A 75 -13.34 3.23 2.48
C LEU A 75 -13.60 2.14 3.53
N ALA A 76 -13.04 2.26 4.73
CA ALA A 76 -13.22 1.30 5.81
C ALA A 76 -14.65 1.28 6.42
N LYS A 77 -15.48 2.27 6.11
CA LYS A 77 -16.88 2.35 6.56
C LYS A 77 -17.89 1.85 5.52
N ALA A 78 -17.45 1.67 4.28
CA ALA A 78 -18.27 1.16 3.18
C ALA A 78 -18.33 -0.37 3.24
#